data_AF-A0A921FFZ0-F1
#
_entry.id   AF-A0A921FFZ0-F1
#
_cell.length_a   1.000
_cell.length_b   1.000
_cell.length_c   1.000
_cell.angle_alpha   90.00
_cell.angle_beta   90.00
_cell.angle_gamma   90.00
#
_symmetry.space_group_name_H-M   'P 1'
#
loop_
_entity.id
_entity.type
_entity.pdbx_description
1 polymer ?
#
loop_
_entity_poly.entity_id
_entity_poly.type
_entity_poly.pdbx_seq_one_letter_code
_entity_poly.pdbx_strand_id
1 'polypeptide(L)' 'MNKEELLKEYETTFGEKGKDVFFSPGRINVIGEHTDYNGGHVFPAAISLGVYGVYGPREDKKVCLFSG' A
#
# COMPACT_ATOMS: atom_id res chain seq x y z
N MET A 1 -5.60 -9.28 5.84
CA MET A 1 -4.83 -9.19 7.10
C MET A 1 -5.67 -8.42 8.11
N ASN A 2 -5.55 -8.75 9.40
CA ASN A 2 -6.22 -7.99 10.44
C ASN A 2 -5.45 -6.68 10.70
N LYS A 3 -6.17 -5.58 10.93
CA LYS A 3 -5.60 -4.27 11.29
C LYS A 3 -4.71 -4.36 12.54
N GLU A 4 -5.14 -5.14 13.54
CA GLU A 4 -4.42 -5.28 14.81
C GLU A 4 -3.09 -6.01 14.65
N GLU A 5 -3.05 -7.04 13.80
CA GLU A 5 -1.82 -7.79 13.49
C GLU A 5 -0.78 -6.89 12.82
N LEU A 6 -1.21 -6.10 11.84
CA LEU A 6 -0.35 -5.16 11.11
C LEU A 6 0.23 -4.06 12.02
N LEU A 7 -0.58 -3.51 12.93
CA LEU A 7 -0.11 -2.52 13.90
C LEU A 7 0.90 -3.14 14.88
N LYS A 8 0.68 -4.38 15.31
CA LYS A 8 1.61 -5.10 16.19
C LYS A 8 2.93 -5.43 15.49
N GLU A 9 2.90 -5.81 14.22
CA GLU A 9 4.10 -6.04 13.42
C GLU A 9 4.90 -4.75 13.25
N TYR A 10 4.23 -3.62 12.96
CA TYR A 10 4.89 -2.32 12.90
C TYR A 10 5.58 -1.97 14.22
N GLU A 11 4.89 -2.13 15.36
CA GLU A 11 5.47 -1.86 16.69
C GLU A 11 6.65 -2.77 17.00
N THR A 12 6.59 -4.04 16.58
CA THR A 12 7.71 -4.98 16.75
C THR A 12 8.92 -4.58 15.89
N THR A 13 8.69 -4.10 14.67
CA THR A 13 9.75 -3.75 13.71
C THR A 13 10.40 -2.39 14.01
N PHE A 14 9.61 -1.39 14.37
CA PHE A 14 10.07 0.01 14.52
C PHE A 14 10.16 0.49 15.97
N GLY A 15 9.64 -0.27 16.94
CA GLY A 15 9.67 0.08 18.37
C GLY A 15 8.71 1.18 18.78
N GLU A 16 7.83 1.63 17.88
CA GLU A 16 6.83 2.69 18.10
C GLU A 16 5.48 2.26 17.55
N LYS A 17 4.38 2.84 18.06
CA LYS A 17 3.04 2.51 17.59
C LYS A 17 2.76 3.11 16.21
N GLY A 18 2.31 2.27 15.28
CA GLY A 18 1.78 2.72 14.00
C GLY A 18 0.53 3.58 14.20
N LYS A 19 0.38 4.63 13.39
CA LYS A 19 -0.74 5.58 13.47
C LYS A 19 -2.00 5.06 12.79
N ASP A 20 -1.86 4.49 11.60
CA ASP A 20 -2.99 3.86 10.90
C ASP A 20 -2.53 2.83 9.87
N VAL A 21 -3.50 2.06 9.37
CA VAL A 21 -3.32 1.04 8.35
C VAL A 21 -4.06 1.45 7.08
N PHE A 22 -3.37 1.37 5.95
CA PHE A 22 -3.91 1.64 4.61
C PHE A 22 -3.92 0.36 3.78
N PHE A 23 -4.85 0.31 2.84
CA PHE A 23 -4.90 -0.73 1.82
C PHE A 23 -4.99 -0.09 0.44
N SER A 24 -4.13 -0.52 -0.48
CA SER A 24 -4.23 -0.18 -1.90
C SER A 24 -4.45 -1.47 -2.70
N PRO A 25 -5.58 -1.60 -3.41
CA PRO A 25 -5.80 -2.76 -4.26
C PRO A 25 -4.83 -2.77 -5.43
N GLY A 26 -4.44 -3.96 -5.86
CA GLY A 26 -3.90 -4.17 -7.19
C GLY A 26 -4.97 -3.92 -8.25
N ARG A 27 -4.56 -3.88 -9.52
CA ARG A 27 -5.47 -3.68 -10.64
C ARG A 27 -5.12 -4.62 -11.79
N ILE A 28 -6.14 -5.09 -12.47
CA ILE A 28 -6.02 -5.67 -13.81
C ILE A 28 -6.62 -4.71 -14.81
N ASN A 29 -6.10 -4.73 -16.03
CA ASN A 29 -6.75 -4.07 -17.15
C ASN A 29 -7.72 -5.07 -17.78
N VAL A 30 -8.97 -4.67 -17.95
CA VAL A 30 -9.96 -5.51 -18.66
C VAL A 30 -9.81 -5.32 -20.17
N ILE A 31 -9.53 -4.10 -20.61
CA ILE A 31 -9.24 -3.72 -22.00
C ILE A 31 -8.48 -2.39 -22.06
N GLY A 32 -7.78 -2.15 -23.18
CA GLY A 32 -6.97 -0.95 -23.40
C GLY A 32 -5.48 -1.15 -23.11
N GLU A 33 -4.92 -2.31 -23.43
CA GLU A 33 -3.47 -2.52 -23.30
C GLU A 33 -2.70 -1.62 -24.26
N HIS A 34 -1.58 -1.07 -23.79
CA HIS A 34 -0.69 -0.22 -24.58
C HIS A 34 -1.30 1.08 -25.12
N THR A 35 -2.48 1.50 -24.65
CA THR A 35 -3.13 2.75 -25.08
C THR A 35 -2.87 3.92 -24.12
N ASP A 36 -2.58 3.65 -22.85
CA ASP A 36 -2.42 4.64 -21.78
C ASP A 36 -1.29 5.63 -22.04
N TYR A 37 -0.09 5.14 -22.38
CA TYR A 37 1.05 6.01 -22.71
C TYR A 37 0.91 6.75 -24.05
N ASN A 38 -0.14 6.44 -24.82
CA ASN A 38 -0.51 7.14 -26.06
C ASN A 38 -1.69 8.11 -25.86
N GLY A 39 -2.14 8.33 -24.62
CA GLY A 39 -3.29 9.20 -24.31
C GLY A 39 -4.66 8.57 -24.63
N GLY A 40 -4.70 7.26 -24.89
CA GLY A 40 -5.94 6.52 -25.07
C GLY A 40 -6.65 6.21 -23.76
N HIS A 41 -7.92 5.81 -23.85
CA HIS A 41 -8.68 5.34 -22.70
C HIS A 41 -8.32 3.89 -22.34
N VAL A 42 -8.43 3.58 -21.04
CA VAL A 42 -8.27 2.25 -20.48
C VAL A 42 -9.45 1.93 -19.57
N PHE A 43 -9.77 0.65 -19.41
CA PHE A 43 -10.81 0.19 -18.49
C PHE A 43 -10.24 -0.81 -17.48
N PRO A 44 -9.58 -0.32 -16.42
CA PRO A 44 -9.04 -1.16 -15.36
C PRO A 44 -10.12 -1.51 -14.31
N ALA A 45 -9.89 -2.61 -13.61
CA ALA A 45 -10.66 -3.00 -12.43
C ALA A 45 -9.72 -3.27 -11.26
N ALA A 46 -10.08 -2.75 -10.08
CA ALA A 46 -9.42 -3.11 -8.83
C ALA A 46 -9.72 -4.58 -8.49
N ILE A 47 -8.72 -5.29 -7.98
CA ILE A 47 -8.87 -6.67 -7.49
C ILE A 47 -8.71 -6.72 -5.97
N SER A 48 -9.18 -7.81 -5.35
CA SER A 48 -9.12 -7.97 -3.90
C SER A 48 -7.69 -8.18 -3.36
N LEU A 49 -6.74 -8.57 -4.22
CA LEU A 49 -5.32 -8.63 -3.88
C LEU A 49 -4.73 -7.22 -3.89
N GLY A 50 -3.95 -6.88 -2.88
CA GLY A 50 -3.35 -5.55 -2.78
C GLY A 50 -2.32 -5.47 -1.65
N VAL A 51 -1.81 -4.27 -1.45
CA VAL A 51 -0.78 -3.98 -0.44
C VAL A 51 -1.43 -3.34 0.77
N TYR A 52 -1.14 -3.88 1.95
CA TYR A 52 -1.40 -3.22 3.22
C TYR A 52 -0.14 -2.47 3.65
N GLY A 53 -0.31 -1.26 4.17
CA GLY A 53 0.80 -0.44 4.67
C GLY A 53 0.44 0.20 6.00
N VAL A 54 1.41 0.22 6.93
CA VAL A 54 1.28 0.91 8.21
C VAL A 54 2.27 2.07 8.23
N TYR A 55 1.84 3.23 8.74
CA TYR A 55 2.71 4.40 8.87
C TYR A 55 2.76 4.93 10.30
N GLY A 56 3.88 5.54 10.66
CA GLY A 56 4.05 6.34 11.87
C GLY A 56 4.86 7.60 11.54
N PRO A 57 4.42 8.81 11.94
CA PRO A 57 5.14 10.04 11.68
C PRO A 57 6.45 10.08 12.47
N ARG A 58 7.46 10.76 11.91
CA ARG A 58 8.74 11.03 12.57
C ARG A 58 9.01 12.53 12.56
N GLU A 59 9.77 13.00 13.53
CA GLU A 59 10.20 14.42 13.61
C GLU A 59 11.47 14.70 12.80
N ASP A 60 12.20 13.66 12.42
CA ASP A 60 13.37 13.75 11.54
C ASP A 60 12.98 13.67 10.06
N LYS A 61 13.97 13.88 9.16
CA LYS A 61 13.77 13.77 7.71
C LYS A 61 14.04 12.36 7.17
N LYS A 62 14.08 11.34 8.03
CA LYS A 62 14.38 9.97 7.61
C LYS A 62 13.11 9.23 7.25
N VAL A 63 13.23 8.34 6.26
CA VAL A 63 12.18 7.39 5.89
C VAL A 63 12.75 5.99 6.12
N CYS A 64 12.15 5.25 7.05
CA CYS A 64 12.50 3.87 7.33
C CYS A 64 11.38 2.98 6.77
N LEU A 65 11.74 2.04 5.90
CA LEU A 65 10.80 1.13 5.24
C LEU A 65 11.15 -0.31 5.59
N PHE A 66 10.13 -1.14 5.69
CA PHE A 66 10.23 -2.58 5.90
C PHE A 66 9.15 -3.29 5.08
N SER A 67 9.49 -4.49 4.59
CA SER A 67 8.55 -5.43 3.95
C SER A 67 8.93 -6.83 4.42
N GLY A 68 7.93 -7.61 4.84
CA GLY A 68 8.05 -9.00 5.27
C GLY A 68 7.15 -9.93 4.45
#